data_AF-A0A537GK95-F1
#
_entry.id   AF-A0A537GK95-F1
#
_cell.length_a   1.000
_cell.length_b   1.000
_cell.length_c   1.000
_cell.angle_alpha   90.00
_cell.angle_beta   90.00
_cell.angle_gamma   90.00
#
_symmetry.space_group_name_H-M   'P 1'
#
loop_
_entity.id
_entity.type
_entity.pdbx_description
1 polymer ?
#
loop_
_entity_poly.entity_id
_entity_poly.type
_entity_poly.pdbx_seq_one_letter_code
_entity_poly.pdbx_strand_id
1 'polypeptide(L)'
;MKSDGHAPNTFPVGGFLRTLPFWLGAVIVSFVPTKILSTIEYVLVPSQGFGSLILDEALVFSLIMLYFLYSMRYIATRMDRLSEYAKGMSPENTALGLRTPPIRLSRVLIVWIILLVVINLVSPIPLSFEGAVSNHVLVFAYFFLILAFFLWTYGSSMLAIYRAGKLPFQLKPFTEDRTLGLKPFGTVSMRLVSVYAIFPIIVTFLQLITINVEVPGGVTVGLGSFRASDLIILGGLILVGVILFLIPLLGIHRRLQEARRQELSWITPRYTNLVQRLKDRMTHSDQSENANEKDALASEISIVRQIESDIHRIQTWPFDLGVITRLATVLVLPPVLGVVARIMILIFLRI
;
A
#
# COMPACT_ATOMS: atom_id res chain seq x y z
N MET A 1 2.43 -30.70 14.29
CA MET A 1 3.08 -29.81 15.27
C MET A 1 2.44 -28.44 15.18
N LYS A 2 1.96 -27.93 16.31
CA LYS A 2 1.19 -26.70 16.46
C LYS A 2 2.15 -25.50 16.26
N SER A 3 1.90 -24.69 15.24
CA SER A 3 2.70 -23.50 14.93
C SER A 3 2.33 -22.38 15.91
N ASP A 4 3.12 -22.23 16.97
CA ASP A 4 3.04 -21.08 17.89
C ASP A 4 3.52 -19.82 17.16
N GLY A 5 2.60 -19.14 16.50
CA GLY A 5 2.82 -17.84 15.89
C GLY A 5 3.18 -16.82 16.97
N HIS A 6 4.47 -16.56 17.12
CA HIS A 6 4.98 -15.43 17.90
C HIS A 6 4.44 -14.13 17.31
N ALA A 7 3.46 -13.53 17.99
CA ALA A 7 2.99 -12.19 17.68
C ALA A 7 4.15 -11.19 17.80
N PRO A 8 4.25 -10.19 16.90
CA PRO A 8 5.27 -9.16 17.03
C PRO A 8 5.05 -8.32 18.30
N ASN A 9 6.02 -8.42 19.22
CA ASN A 9 6.06 -7.85 20.57
C ASN A 9 6.23 -6.31 20.63
N THR A 10 5.50 -5.52 19.84
CA THR A 10 5.69 -4.05 19.88
C THR A 10 4.41 -3.25 19.66
N PHE A 11 3.35 -3.54 20.42
CA PHE A 11 2.29 -2.57 20.65
C PHE A 11 2.53 -1.92 22.02
N PRO A 12 2.58 -0.57 22.13
CA PRO A 12 2.81 0.13 23.39
C PRO A 12 1.52 0.14 24.19
N VAL A 13 1.13 -1.02 24.70
CA VAL A 13 -0.10 -1.16 25.47
C VAL A 13 0.28 -1.87 26.77
N GLY A 14 -0.14 -1.29 27.89
CA GLY A 14 0.24 -1.70 29.24
C GLY A 14 0.06 -3.21 29.48
N GLY A 15 0.80 -3.76 30.44
CA GLY A 15 0.94 -5.21 30.66
C GLY A 15 -0.38 -6.01 30.70
N PHE A 16 -1.49 -5.38 31.10
CA PHE A 16 -2.83 -5.97 31.10
C PHE A 16 -3.37 -6.32 29.71
N LEU A 17 -3.04 -5.55 28.68
CA LEU A 17 -3.52 -5.76 27.31
C LEU A 17 -2.69 -6.79 26.53
N ARG A 18 -1.63 -7.35 27.12
CA ARG A 18 -0.81 -8.41 26.52
C ARG A 18 -1.41 -9.81 26.67
N THR A 19 -2.29 -10.03 27.66
CA THR A 19 -2.95 -11.32 27.91
C THR A 19 -4.28 -11.46 27.18
N LEU A 20 -4.82 -10.36 26.66
CA LEU A 20 -6.10 -10.33 25.97
C LEU A 20 -5.95 -10.71 24.48
N PRO A 21 -6.97 -11.37 23.89
CA PRO A 21 -6.96 -11.63 22.47
C PRO A 21 -6.98 -10.31 21.68
N PHE A 22 -6.20 -10.25 20.61
CA PHE A 22 -5.98 -9.01 19.84
C PHE A 22 -7.27 -8.29 19.44
N TRP A 23 -8.34 -9.01 19.07
CA TRP A 23 -9.59 -8.40 18.65
C TRP A 23 -10.19 -7.53 19.78
N LEU A 24 -10.12 -8.01 21.01
CA LEU A 24 -10.63 -7.30 22.18
C LEU A 24 -9.71 -6.12 22.53
N GLY A 25 -8.40 -6.31 22.46
CA GLY A 25 -7.44 -5.22 22.64
C GLY A 25 -7.63 -4.10 21.61
N ALA A 26 -7.88 -4.46 20.35
CA ALA A 26 -8.13 -3.48 19.29
C ALA A 26 -9.42 -2.69 19.53
N VAL A 27 -10.50 -3.35 19.94
CA VAL A 27 -11.77 -2.70 20.31
C VAL A 27 -11.57 -1.78 21.52
N ILE A 28 -10.83 -2.20 22.54
CA ILE A 28 -10.55 -1.38 23.71
C ILE A 28 -9.77 -0.13 23.31
N VAL A 29 -8.68 -0.27 22.54
CA VAL A 29 -7.83 0.85 22.11
C VAL A 29 -8.58 1.83 21.21
N SER A 30 -9.51 1.35 20.38
CA SER A 30 -10.25 2.23 19.47
C SER A 30 -11.45 2.91 20.12
N PHE A 31 -12.23 2.22 20.97
CA PHE A 31 -13.48 2.76 21.52
C PHE A 31 -13.31 3.42 22.89
N VAL A 32 -12.52 2.85 23.80
CA VAL A 32 -12.47 3.33 25.20
C VAL A 32 -11.83 4.72 25.31
N PRO A 33 -10.60 4.97 24.80
CA PRO A 33 -10.01 6.30 24.86
C PRO A 33 -10.85 7.34 24.12
N THR A 34 -11.38 6.98 22.96
CA THR A 34 -12.18 7.88 22.12
C THR A 34 -13.46 8.31 22.83
N LYS A 35 -14.17 7.39 23.50
CA LYS A 35 -15.36 7.73 24.29
C LYS A 35 -15.04 8.49 25.57
N ILE A 36 -13.93 8.17 26.24
CA ILE A 36 -13.46 8.96 27.39
C ILE A 36 -13.17 10.40 26.98
N LEU A 37 -12.42 10.60 25.88
CA LEU A 37 -12.09 11.93 25.37
C LEU A 37 -13.34 12.71 24.93
N SER A 38 -14.25 12.08 24.18
CA SER A 38 -15.53 12.69 23.78
C SER A 38 -16.37 13.09 25.01
N THR A 39 -16.42 12.24 26.04
CA THR A 39 -17.15 12.54 27.29
C THR A 39 -16.52 13.70 28.06
N ILE A 40 -15.17 13.76 28.11
CA ILE A 40 -14.45 14.87 28.74
C ILE A 40 -14.76 16.18 28.00
N GLU A 41 -14.73 16.18 26.67
CA GLU A 41 -15.05 17.35 25.86
C GLU A 41 -16.49 17.81 26.08
N TYR A 42 -17.45 16.87 26.14
CA TYR A 42 -18.85 17.16 26.44
C TYR A 42 -19.06 17.79 27.83
N VAL A 43 -18.38 17.28 28.86
CA VAL A 43 -18.48 17.80 30.23
C VAL A 43 -17.90 19.23 30.32
N LEU A 44 -16.85 19.52 29.55
CA LEU A 44 -16.21 20.83 29.53
C LEU A 44 -17.04 21.88 28.79
N VAL A 45 -17.65 21.51 27.65
CA VAL A 45 -18.52 22.41 26.86
C VAL A 45 -19.75 21.62 26.41
N PRO A 46 -20.87 21.71 27.14
CA PRO A 46 -22.11 21.05 26.75
C PRO A 46 -22.69 21.70 25.50
N SER A 47 -22.37 21.15 24.32
CA SER A 47 -22.76 21.73 23.04
C SER A 47 -24.02 21.10 22.44
N GLN A 48 -24.43 19.89 22.87
CA GLN A 48 -25.57 19.14 22.33
C GLN A 48 -26.31 18.28 23.38
N GLY A 49 -27.52 17.79 23.05
CA GLY A 49 -28.32 16.95 23.95
C GLY A 49 -27.77 15.53 24.14
N PHE A 50 -28.23 14.79 25.16
CA PHE A 50 -27.68 13.47 25.55
C PHE A 50 -27.59 12.42 24.42
N GLY A 51 -28.43 12.52 23.38
CA GLY A 51 -28.38 11.64 22.21
C GLY A 51 -27.10 11.75 21.39
N SER A 52 -26.41 12.91 21.41
CA SER A 52 -25.14 13.10 20.72
C SER A 52 -24.00 12.32 21.37
N LEU A 53 -24.09 11.95 22.65
CA LEU A 53 -23.03 11.16 23.33
C LEU A 53 -22.93 9.72 22.79
N ILE A 54 -24.04 9.18 22.27
CA ILE A 54 -24.12 7.78 21.83
C ILE A 54 -23.72 7.66 20.35
N LEU A 55 -24.35 8.46 19.48
CA LEU A 55 -24.07 8.53 18.04
C LEU A 55 -23.34 9.84 17.71
N ASP A 56 -22.04 9.90 18.05
CA ASP A 56 -21.13 11.02 17.74
C ASP A 56 -20.10 10.67 16.65
N GLU A 57 -19.42 11.70 16.16
CA GLU A 57 -18.21 11.60 15.32
C GLU A 57 -17.15 10.69 15.95
N ALA A 58 -17.08 10.62 17.28
CA ALA A 58 -16.13 9.78 18.01
C ALA A 58 -16.37 8.28 17.76
N LEU A 59 -17.62 7.84 17.62
CA LEU A 59 -17.95 6.46 17.21
C LEU A 59 -17.39 6.15 15.82
N VAL A 60 -17.56 7.07 14.88
CA VAL A 60 -17.07 6.92 13.51
C VAL A 60 -15.54 6.83 13.49
N PHE A 61 -14.85 7.71 14.22
CA PHE A 61 -13.39 7.63 14.37
C PHE A 61 -12.95 6.33 15.02
N SER A 62 -13.70 5.82 16.00
CA SER A 62 -13.40 4.54 16.66
C SER A 62 -13.46 3.36 15.66
N LEU A 63 -14.44 3.35 14.75
CA LEU A 63 -14.53 2.32 13.69
C LEU A 63 -13.36 2.40 12.71
N ILE A 64 -12.95 3.60 12.31
CA ILE A 64 -11.81 3.81 11.41
C ILE A 64 -10.50 3.44 12.12
N MET A 65 -10.33 3.79 13.39
CA MET A 65 -9.18 3.35 14.19
C MET A 65 -9.11 1.83 14.29
N LEU A 66 -10.24 1.16 14.49
CA LEU A 66 -10.30 -0.30 14.50
C LEU A 66 -9.80 -0.87 13.17
N TYR A 67 -10.25 -0.31 12.05
CA TYR A 67 -9.75 -0.65 10.73
C TYR A 67 -8.23 -0.49 10.62
N PHE A 68 -7.66 0.61 11.12
CA PHE A 68 -6.20 0.82 11.13
C PHE A 68 -5.45 -0.21 11.95
N LEU A 69 -5.95 -0.56 13.14
CA LEU A 69 -5.32 -1.56 14.01
C LEU A 69 -5.28 -2.93 13.33
N TYR A 70 -6.39 -3.36 12.73
CA TYR A 70 -6.45 -4.60 11.96
C TYR A 70 -5.54 -4.55 10.72
N SER A 71 -5.52 -3.42 10.03
CA SER A 71 -4.67 -3.21 8.85
C SER A 71 -3.18 -3.29 9.20
N MET A 72 -2.76 -2.69 10.31
CA MET A 72 -1.38 -2.81 10.81
C MET A 72 -1.01 -4.25 11.13
N ARG A 73 -1.90 -5.00 11.80
CA ARG A 73 -1.67 -6.43 12.08
C ARG A 73 -1.57 -7.25 10.80
N TYR A 74 -2.44 -6.97 9.82
CA TYR A 74 -2.42 -7.62 8.53
C TYR A 74 -1.09 -7.36 7.79
N ILE A 75 -0.65 -6.10 7.75
CA ILE A 75 0.64 -5.70 7.15
C ILE A 75 1.80 -6.43 7.84
N ALA A 76 1.85 -6.41 9.18
CA ALA A 76 2.90 -7.07 9.95
C ALA A 76 2.97 -8.58 9.67
N THR A 77 1.83 -9.26 9.71
CA THR A 77 1.74 -10.71 9.45
C THR A 77 2.22 -11.07 8.04
N ARG A 78 1.93 -10.22 7.05
CA ARG A 78 2.37 -10.43 5.66
C ARG A 78 3.85 -10.17 5.47
N MET A 79 4.39 -9.15 6.13
CA MET A 79 5.82 -8.86 6.14
C MET A 79 6.62 -9.99 6.80
N ASP A 80 6.11 -10.57 7.89
CA ASP A 80 6.76 -11.71 8.55
C ASP A 80 6.85 -12.92 7.62
N ARG A 81 5.75 -13.28 6.93
CA ARG A 81 5.76 -14.37 5.93
C ARG A 81 6.70 -14.08 4.75
N LEU A 82 6.75 -12.82 4.29
CA LEU A 82 7.66 -12.41 3.23
C LEU A 82 9.12 -12.50 3.69
N SER A 83 9.39 -12.16 4.95
CA SER A 83 10.73 -12.28 5.54
C SER A 83 11.20 -13.72 5.62
N GLU A 84 10.31 -14.65 5.97
CA GLU A 84 10.59 -16.09 6.02
C GLU A 84 10.90 -16.64 4.62
N TYR A 85 10.09 -16.25 3.63
CA TYR A 85 10.34 -16.60 2.23
C TYR A 85 11.70 -16.05 1.72
N ALA A 86 12.00 -14.79 2.04
CA ALA A 86 13.24 -14.15 1.61
C ALA A 86 14.50 -14.78 2.24
N LYS A 87 14.42 -15.26 3.49
CA LYS A 87 15.51 -15.99 4.14
C LYS A 87 15.89 -17.26 3.37
N GLY A 88 14.92 -17.95 2.79
CA GLY A 88 15.17 -19.14 1.97
C GLY A 88 15.88 -18.86 0.63
N MET A 89 15.96 -17.59 0.21
CA MET A 89 16.55 -17.18 -1.08
C MET A 89 17.93 -16.52 -0.95
N SER A 90 18.43 -16.29 0.27
CA SER A 90 19.72 -15.62 0.49
C SER A 90 20.78 -16.64 0.90
N PRO A 91 21.92 -16.73 0.18
CA PRO A 91 22.95 -17.75 0.43
C PRO A 91 23.81 -17.50 1.67
N GLU A 92 23.89 -16.25 2.11
CA GLU A 92 24.46 -15.91 3.41
C GLU A 92 23.33 -15.64 4.38
N ASN A 93 23.51 -16.08 5.62
CA ASN A 93 22.71 -15.72 6.80
C ASN A 93 22.79 -14.21 7.12
N THR A 94 23.00 -13.34 6.12
CA THR A 94 22.88 -11.90 6.19
C THR A 94 21.50 -11.62 6.72
N ALA A 95 21.42 -11.27 7.99
CA ALA A 95 20.21 -11.12 8.78
C ALA A 95 19.21 -10.22 8.04
N LEU A 96 18.41 -10.83 7.18
CA LEU A 96 17.48 -10.17 6.28
C LEU A 96 16.26 -9.86 7.14
N GLY A 97 16.40 -8.82 7.95
CA GLY A 97 15.36 -8.23 8.77
C GLY A 97 14.35 -7.51 7.89
N LEU A 98 13.68 -8.23 6.97
CA LEU A 98 12.42 -7.82 6.36
C LEU A 98 11.28 -7.73 7.39
N ARG A 99 11.59 -8.02 8.66
CA ARG A 99 10.74 -7.75 9.80
C ARG A 99 10.29 -6.29 9.75
N THR A 100 9.02 -6.05 10.03
CA THR A 100 8.54 -4.68 10.27
C THR A 100 9.52 -4.02 11.26
N PRO A 101 10.13 -2.87 10.90
CA PRO A 101 11.08 -2.24 11.80
C PRO A 101 10.35 -1.97 13.13
N PRO A 102 11.00 -2.22 14.28
CA PRO A 102 10.35 -2.06 15.57
C PRO A 102 9.74 -0.66 15.64
N ILE A 103 8.49 -0.59 16.06
CA ILE A 103 7.74 0.66 16.16
C ILE A 103 8.46 1.54 17.19
N ARG A 104 9.35 2.41 16.72
CA ARG A 104 10.02 3.40 17.57
C ARG A 104 9.05 4.55 17.77
N LEU A 105 8.59 4.71 19.01
CA LEU A 105 7.63 5.75 19.38
C LEU A 105 8.08 7.14 18.87
N SER A 106 9.38 7.44 18.96
CA SER A 106 9.94 8.71 18.46
C SER A 106 9.65 8.98 16.99
N ARG A 107 9.73 7.97 16.12
CA ARG A 107 9.49 8.13 14.69
C ARG A 107 8.00 8.28 14.37
N VAL A 108 7.15 7.56 15.11
CA VAL A 108 5.70 7.72 15.01
C VAL A 108 5.27 9.10 15.47
N LEU A 109 5.85 9.61 16.55
CA LEU A 109 5.59 10.96 17.05
C LEU A 109 5.99 12.03 16.04
N ILE A 110 7.10 11.86 15.31
CA ILE A 110 7.47 12.76 14.21
C ILE A 110 6.38 12.78 13.13
N VAL A 111 5.91 11.60 12.69
CA VAL A 111 4.81 11.51 11.70
C VAL A 111 3.54 12.16 12.23
N TRP A 112 3.22 11.93 13.50
CA TRP A 112 2.05 12.51 14.16
C TRP A 112 2.13 14.04 14.21
N ILE A 113 3.27 14.60 14.61
CA ILE A 113 3.49 16.06 14.62
C ILE A 113 3.36 16.63 13.20
N ILE A 114 3.94 15.97 12.19
CA ILE A 114 3.81 16.42 10.80
C ILE A 114 2.33 16.42 10.36
N LEU A 115 1.58 15.37 10.68
CA LEU A 115 0.14 15.32 10.38
C LEU A 115 -0.62 16.44 11.07
N LEU A 116 -0.33 16.72 12.35
CA LEU A 116 -0.95 17.80 13.11
C LEU A 116 -0.63 19.19 12.53
N VAL A 117 0.60 19.40 12.07
CA VAL A 117 0.99 20.66 11.40
C VAL A 117 0.26 20.82 10.07
N VAL A 118 0.21 19.76 9.25
CA VAL A 118 -0.47 19.78 7.94
C VAL A 118 -1.97 20.02 8.12
N ILE A 119 -2.63 19.33 9.05
CA ILE A 119 -4.06 19.51 9.28
C ILE A 119 -4.35 20.91 9.82
N ASN A 120 -3.52 21.45 10.72
CA ASN A 120 -3.70 22.81 11.24
C ASN A 120 -3.53 23.87 10.14
N LEU A 121 -2.64 23.65 9.16
CA LEU A 121 -2.47 24.56 8.03
C LEU A 121 -3.70 24.59 7.11
N VAL A 122 -4.38 23.45 6.94
CA VAL A 122 -5.54 23.31 6.06
C VAL A 122 -6.85 23.65 6.78
N SER A 123 -6.93 23.34 8.07
CA SER A 123 -8.07 23.57 8.96
C SER A 123 -7.53 24.07 10.31
N PRO A 124 -7.41 25.41 10.48
CA PRO A 124 -6.82 25.99 11.68
C PRO A 124 -7.60 25.61 12.95
N ILE A 125 -6.87 25.11 13.94
CA ILE A 125 -7.43 24.82 15.26
C ILE A 125 -7.82 26.16 15.91
N PRO A 126 -9.01 26.27 16.51
CA PRO A 126 -9.41 27.47 17.24
C PRO A 126 -8.41 27.77 18.37
N LEU A 127 -8.01 29.04 18.49
CA LEU A 127 -7.09 29.49 19.54
C LEU A 127 -7.77 29.58 20.93
N SER A 128 -9.11 29.63 20.98
CA SER A 128 -9.87 29.64 22.23
C SER A 128 -10.04 28.21 22.78
N PHE A 129 -9.98 28.07 24.10
CA PHE A 129 -10.20 26.79 24.77
C PHE A 129 -11.58 26.20 24.45
N GLU A 130 -12.64 27.02 24.55
CA GLU A 130 -14.00 26.61 24.22
C GLU A 130 -14.13 26.17 22.75
N GLY A 131 -13.45 26.87 21.84
CA GLY A 131 -13.42 26.50 20.43
C GLY A 131 -12.70 25.17 20.20
N ALA A 132 -11.57 24.94 20.87
CA ALA A 132 -10.82 23.69 20.76
C ALA A 132 -11.63 22.49 21.29
N VAL A 133 -12.31 22.65 22.42
CA VAL A 133 -13.17 21.61 23.01
C VAL A 133 -14.41 21.36 22.13
N SER A 134 -15.06 22.42 21.63
CA SER A 134 -16.25 22.30 20.79
C SER A 134 -15.99 21.65 19.42
N ASN A 135 -14.74 21.62 18.95
CA ASN A 135 -14.35 21.00 17.67
C ASN A 135 -13.68 19.62 17.86
N HIS A 136 -13.88 18.99 19.03
CA HIS A 136 -13.40 17.63 19.31
C HIS A 136 -11.88 17.42 19.11
N VAL A 137 -11.08 18.45 19.38
CA VAL A 137 -9.65 18.46 19.05
C VAL A 137 -8.88 17.32 19.72
N LEU A 138 -9.28 16.88 20.93
CA LEU A 138 -8.60 15.78 21.62
C LEU A 138 -8.88 14.43 20.93
N VAL A 139 -10.13 14.19 20.54
CA VAL A 139 -10.52 13.00 19.78
C VAL A 139 -9.80 12.98 18.43
N PHE A 140 -9.74 14.12 17.74
CA PHE A 140 -8.98 14.26 16.49
C PHE A 140 -7.48 14.00 16.69
N ALA A 141 -6.87 14.57 17.72
CA ALA A 141 -5.44 14.37 18.01
C ALA A 141 -5.11 12.89 18.25
N TYR A 142 -5.96 12.18 19.01
CA TYR A 142 -5.82 10.74 19.22
C TYR A 142 -6.04 9.93 17.93
N PHE A 143 -7.00 10.31 17.09
CA PHE A 143 -7.20 9.72 15.77
C PHE A 143 -5.95 9.84 14.88
N PHE A 144 -5.38 11.05 14.79
CA PHE A 144 -4.16 11.27 14.02
C PHE A 144 -2.97 10.50 14.59
N LEU A 145 -2.94 10.21 15.89
CA LEU A 145 -1.91 9.36 16.49
C LEU A 145 -2.01 7.94 15.97
N ILE A 146 -3.20 7.33 15.98
CA ILE A 146 -3.41 5.98 15.44
C ILE A 146 -3.14 5.94 13.93
N LEU A 147 -3.56 6.98 13.19
CA LEU A 147 -3.22 7.13 11.77
C LEU A 147 -1.70 7.22 11.56
N ALA A 148 -0.96 7.93 12.40
CA ALA A 148 0.50 8.01 12.32
C ALA A 148 1.16 6.64 12.54
N PHE A 149 0.67 5.84 13.50
CA PHE A 149 1.12 4.44 13.65
C PHE A 149 0.88 3.62 12.38
N PHE A 150 -0.30 3.78 11.77
CA PHE A 150 -0.64 3.09 10.53
C PHE A 150 0.25 3.52 9.37
N LEU A 151 0.39 4.81 9.12
CA LEU A 151 1.22 5.36 8.04
C LEU A 151 2.69 5.00 8.21
N TRP A 152 3.21 5.04 9.43
CA TRP A 152 4.56 4.59 9.73
C TRP A 152 4.72 3.09 9.41
N THR A 153 3.79 2.25 9.86
CA THR A 153 3.83 0.79 9.61
C THR A 153 3.75 0.48 8.11
N TYR A 154 2.86 1.15 7.38
CA TYR A 154 2.71 1.01 5.94
C TYR A 154 3.96 1.47 5.18
N GLY A 155 4.41 2.71 5.41
CA GLY A 155 5.56 3.29 4.71
C GLY A 155 6.85 2.55 5.01
N SER A 156 7.08 2.15 6.26
CA SER A 156 8.26 1.38 6.63
C SER A 156 8.26 -0.03 6.03
N SER A 157 7.10 -0.67 5.89
CA SER A 157 6.96 -1.96 5.20
C SER A 157 7.29 -1.85 3.70
N MET A 158 6.81 -0.81 3.03
CA MET A 158 7.14 -0.54 1.62
C MET A 158 8.63 -0.27 1.43
N LEU A 159 9.25 0.51 2.32
CA LEU A 159 10.69 0.75 2.31
C LEU A 159 11.50 -0.53 2.57
N ALA A 160 11.02 -1.42 3.44
CA ALA A 160 11.66 -2.70 3.68
C ALA A 160 11.61 -3.60 2.43
N ILE A 161 10.48 -3.67 1.74
CA ILE A 161 10.35 -4.38 0.46
C ILE A 161 11.30 -3.80 -0.60
N TYR A 162 11.37 -2.48 -0.71
CA TYR A 162 12.29 -1.81 -1.63
C TYR A 162 13.77 -2.12 -1.34
N ARG A 163 14.17 -2.10 -0.06
CA ARG A 163 15.53 -2.47 0.35
C ARG A 163 15.83 -3.94 0.10
N ALA A 164 14.84 -4.82 0.32
CA ALA A 164 14.99 -6.23 -0.03
C ALA A 164 15.22 -6.41 -1.52
N GLY A 165 14.52 -5.64 -2.36
CA GLY A 165 14.82 -5.55 -3.79
C GLY A 165 16.26 -5.15 -4.10
N LYS A 166 17.04 -4.58 -3.18
CA LYS A 166 18.47 -4.28 -3.41
C LYS A 166 19.43 -5.36 -2.92
N LEU A 167 18.97 -6.48 -2.38
CA LEU A 167 19.86 -7.52 -1.87
C LEU A 167 20.16 -8.58 -2.94
N PRO A 168 21.34 -9.25 -2.87
CA PRO A 168 21.70 -10.32 -3.79
C PRO A 168 20.91 -11.59 -3.44
N PHE A 169 19.75 -11.77 -4.06
CA PHE A 169 19.00 -13.03 -3.98
C PHE A 169 19.55 -14.04 -4.99
N GLN A 170 19.62 -15.31 -4.61
CA GLN A 170 19.78 -16.39 -5.58
C GLN A 170 18.45 -16.58 -6.31
N LEU A 171 18.41 -16.05 -7.53
CA LEU A 171 17.23 -16.09 -8.39
C LEU A 171 17.00 -17.52 -8.89
N LYS A 172 15.72 -17.95 -8.94
CA LYS A 172 15.37 -19.22 -9.57
C LYS A 172 15.66 -19.18 -11.08
N PRO A 173 16.00 -20.32 -11.71
CA PRO A 173 16.15 -20.38 -13.16
C PRO A 173 14.87 -19.89 -13.87
N PHE A 174 15.03 -19.08 -14.93
CA PHE A 174 13.92 -18.53 -15.71
C PHE A 174 13.02 -19.62 -16.34
N THR A 175 13.57 -20.82 -16.53
CA THR A 175 12.84 -22.01 -17.02
C THR A 175 11.82 -22.54 -16.01
N GLU A 176 12.03 -22.31 -14.71
CA GLU A 176 11.11 -22.75 -13.65
C GLU A 176 10.11 -21.65 -13.28
N ASP A 177 10.53 -20.37 -13.29
CA ASP A 177 9.66 -19.23 -12.99
C ASP A 177 10.06 -17.98 -13.79
N ARG A 178 9.13 -17.47 -14.61
CA ARG A 178 9.30 -16.25 -15.40
C ARG A 178 9.54 -15.00 -14.55
N THR A 179 9.18 -15.03 -13.27
CA THR A 179 9.39 -13.95 -12.31
C THR A 179 10.61 -14.15 -11.42
N LEU A 180 11.42 -15.18 -11.70
CA LEU A 180 12.66 -15.49 -10.98
C LEU A 180 12.46 -15.69 -9.46
N GLY A 181 11.25 -16.06 -9.04
CA GLY A 181 10.86 -16.20 -7.63
C GLY A 181 10.41 -14.92 -6.93
N LEU A 182 10.34 -13.78 -7.63
CA LEU A 182 10.02 -12.46 -7.04
C LEU A 182 8.52 -12.14 -7.00
N LYS A 183 7.64 -12.97 -7.58
CA LYS A 183 6.17 -12.80 -7.56
C LYS A 183 5.57 -12.57 -6.16
N PRO A 184 6.03 -13.24 -5.07
CA PRO A 184 5.51 -13.00 -3.73
C PRO A 184 5.76 -11.57 -3.23
N PHE A 185 6.90 -10.95 -3.55
CA PHE A 185 7.21 -9.56 -3.20
C PHE A 185 6.24 -8.60 -3.88
N GLY A 186 5.98 -8.83 -5.17
CA GLY A 186 5.03 -8.02 -5.92
C GLY A 186 3.60 -8.15 -5.39
N THR A 187 3.16 -9.38 -5.15
CA THR A 187 1.80 -9.68 -4.65
C THR A 187 1.58 -9.10 -3.25
N VAL A 188 2.57 -9.17 -2.38
CA VAL A 188 2.50 -8.56 -1.04
C VAL A 188 2.41 -7.05 -1.17
N SER A 189 3.29 -6.41 -1.93
CA SER A 189 3.24 -4.96 -2.18
C SER A 189 1.86 -4.51 -2.66
N MET A 190 1.25 -5.22 -3.63
CA MET A 190 -0.10 -4.90 -4.11
C MET A 190 -1.17 -5.01 -3.03
N ARG A 191 -1.10 -6.05 -2.20
CA ARG A 191 -2.05 -6.23 -1.08
C ARG A 191 -1.92 -5.12 -0.03
N LEU A 192 -0.70 -4.66 0.24
CA LEU A 192 -0.50 -3.52 1.14
C LEU A 192 -1.14 -2.26 0.55
N VAL A 193 -0.98 -2.01 -0.75
CA VAL A 193 -1.61 -0.85 -1.42
C VAL A 193 -3.12 -0.93 -1.41
N SER A 194 -3.71 -2.11 -1.64
CA SER A 194 -5.17 -2.24 -1.57
C SER A 194 -5.70 -1.90 -0.18
N VAL A 195 -4.99 -2.28 0.89
CA VAL A 195 -5.35 -1.90 2.27
C VAL A 195 -5.22 -0.40 2.48
N TYR A 196 -4.19 0.24 1.94
CA TYR A 196 -4.08 1.69 1.99
C TYR A 196 -5.22 2.39 1.24
N ALA A 197 -5.53 1.93 0.02
CA ALA A 197 -6.49 2.56 -0.88
C ALA A 197 -7.93 2.56 -0.34
N ILE A 198 -8.29 1.59 0.50
CA ILE A 198 -9.61 1.55 1.17
C ILE A 198 -9.81 2.76 2.10
N PHE A 199 -8.76 3.28 2.73
CA PHE A 199 -8.90 4.37 3.68
C PHE A 199 -9.40 5.69 3.04
N PRO A 200 -8.77 6.23 1.98
CA PRO A 200 -9.30 7.39 1.25
C PRO A 200 -10.75 7.19 0.77
N ILE A 201 -11.11 5.97 0.37
CA ILE A 201 -12.47 5.64 -0.07
C ILE A 201 -13.45 5.77 1.09
N ILE A 202 -13.14 5.17 2.25
CA ILE A 202 -13.98 5.28 3.45
C ILE A 202 -14.17 6.76 3.83
N VAL A 203 -13.11 7.55 3.84
CA VAL A 203 -13.18 8.99 4.15
C VAL A 203 -14.08 9.73 3.15
N THR A 204 -13.93 9.45 1.85
CA THR A 204 -14.76 10.08 0.80
C THR A 204 -16.25 9.76 0.98
N PHE A 205 -16.59 8.50 1.24
CA PHE A 205 -17.98 8.09 1.44
C PHE A 205 -18.56 8.63 2.75
N LEU A 206 -17.78 8.61 3.82
CA LEU A 206 -18.20 9.13 5.10
C LEU A 206 -18.52 10.61 5.02
N GLN A 207 -17.71 11.38 4.30
CA GLN A 207 -17.92 12.81 4.09
C GLN A 207 -19.14 13.13 3.23
N LEU A 208 -19.64 12.15 2.48
CA LEU A 208 -20.86 12.28 1.67
C LEU A 208 -22.13 12.19 2.53
N ILE A 209 -22.02 11.64 3.75
CA ILE A 209 -23.16 11.35 4.63
C ILE A 209 -23.05 12.24 5.86
N THR A 210 -24.01 13.14 6.06
CA THR A 210 -24.18 13.85 7.33
C THR A 210 -25.34 13.25 8.10
N ILE A 211 -25.10 12.83 9.34
CA ILE A 211 -26.15 12.31 10.22
C ILE A 211 -26.44 13.41 11.25
N ASN A 212 -27.58 14.07 11.10
CA ASN A 212 -28.06 15.03 12.08
C ASN A 212 -29.12 14.33 12.94
N VAL A 213 -28.92 14.33 14.26
CA VAL A 213 -29.89 13.79 15.21
C VAL A 213 -30.61 14.98 15.84
N GLU A 214 -31.82 15.28 15.34
CA GLU A 214 -32.68 16.31 15.90
C GLU A 214 -33.57 15.74 17.01
N VAL A 215 -33.56 16.38 18.17
CA VAL A 215 -34.48 16.08 19.28
C VAL A 215 -35.76 16.91 19.09
N PRO A 216 -36.98 16.33 19.18
CA PRO A 216 -37.29 15.02 19.76
C PRO A 216 -37.61 13.94 18.70
N GLY A 217 -36.58 13.29 18.15
CA GLY A 217 -36.70 11.92 17.63
C GLY A 217 -36.47 11.72 16.13
N GLY A 218 -35.96 12.71 15.40
CA GLY A 218 -35.65 12.57 13.97
C GLY A 218 -34.16 12.32 13.74
N VAL A 219 -33.81 11.21 13.09
CA VAL A 219 -32.50 11.08 12.42
C VAL A 219 -32.68 11.59 10.99
N THR A 220 -32.14 12.75 10.69
CA THR A 220 -32.09 13.26 9.32
C THR A 220 -30.74 12.90 8.71
N VAL A 221 -30.79 12.14 7.62
CA VAL A 221 -29.59 11.82 6.82
C VAL A 221 -29.50 12.85 5.71
N GLY A 222 -28.55 13.76 5.85
CA GLY A 222 -28.20 14.76 4.85
C GLY A 222 -27.07 14.29 3.96
N LEU A 223 -26.92 14.96 2.82
CA LEU A 223 -25.72 14.88 2.00
C LEU A 223 -24.70 15.88 2.55
N GLY A 224 -23.54 15.37 2.96
CA GLY A 224 -22.44 16.21 3.44
C GLY A 224 -21.91 17.14 2.35
N SER A 225 -21.33 18.27 2.79
CA SER A 225 -20.66 19.19 1.88
C SER A 225 -19.15 18.91 1.86
N PHE A 226 -18.59 18.70 0.67
CA PHE A 226 -17.14 18.68 0.49
C PHE A 226 -16.62 20.12 0.58
N ARG A 227 -15.79 20.41 1.58
CA ARG A 227 -15.04 21.66 1.64
C ARG A 227 -13.78 21.53 0.79
N ALA A 228 -13.27 22.65 0.29
CA ALA A 228 -12.02 22.65 -0.47
C ALA A 228 -10.83 22.09 0.34
N SER A 229 -10.83 22.31 1.66
CA SER A 229 -9.89 21.72 2.62
C SER A 229 -9.83 20.19 2.54
N ASP A 230 -10.99 19.57 2.37
CA ASP A 230 -11.14 18.12 2.44
C ASP A 230 -10.57 17.46 1.19
N LEU A 231 -10.74 18.11 0.03
CA LEU A 231 -10.14 17.71 -1.23
C LEU A 231 -8.61 17.81 -1.20
N ILE A 232 -8.06 18.84 -0.56
CA ILE A 232 -6.61 19.00 -0.40
C ILE A 232 -6.04 17.87 0.47
N ILE A 233 -6.69 17.56 1.60
CA ILE A 233 -6.28 16.47 2.50
C ILE A 233 -6.37 15.12 1.79
N LEU A 234 -7.51 14.84 1.14
CA LEU A 234 -7.74 13.60 0.42
C LEU A 234 -6.76 13.43 -0.75
N GLY A 235 -6.54 14.48 -1.54
CA GLY A 235 -5.58 14.50 -2.64
C GLY A 235 -4.16 14.26 -2.15
N GLY A 236 -3.76 14.93 -1.06
CA GLY A 236 -2.45 14.72 -0.42
C GLY A 236 -2.26 13.29 0.07
N LEU A 237 -3.26 12.72 0.72
CA LEU A 237 -3.25 11.33 1.18
C LEU A 237 -3.15 10.34 0.02
N ILE A 238 -3.93 10.53 -1.05
CA ILE A 238 -3.84 9.71 -2.26
C ILE A 238 -2.44 9.79 -2.86
N LEU A 239 -1.88 11.00 -2.98
CA LEU A 239 -0.56 11.23 -3.53
C LEU A 239 0.54 10.52 -2.72
N VAL A 240 0.50 10.63 -1.40
CA VAL A 240 1.42 9.90 -0.50
C VAL A 240 1.33 8.40 -0.72
N GLY A 241 0.11 7.86 -0.86
CA GLY A 241 -0.13 6.44 -1.16
C GLY A 241 0.51 5.99 -2.47
N VAL A 242 0.30 6.77 -3.54
CA VAL A 242 0.85 6.50 -4.87
C VAL A 242 2.37 6.56 -4.85
N ILE A 243 2.97 7.60 -4.24
CA ILE A 243 4.41 7.73 -4.13
C ILE A 243 5.00 6.53 -3.38
N LEU A 244 4.41 6.16 -2.22
CA LEU A 244 4.87 5.01 -1.43
C LEU A 244 4.70 3.67 -2.16
N PHE A 245 3.72 3.54 -3.05
CA PHE A 245 3.55 2.36 -3.90
C PHE A 245 4.63 2.23 -4.98
N LEU A 246 5.03 3.35 -5.59
CA LEU A 246 6.03 3.34 -6.65
C LEU A 246 7.42 2.96 -6.13
N ILE A 247 7.71 3.22 -4.85
CA ILE A 247 8.99 2.90 -4.20
C ILE A 247 9.37 1.41 -4.36
N PRO A 248 8.61 0.42 -3.85
CA PRO A 248 8.94 -1.00 -4.02
C PRO A 248 8.92 -1.44 -5.48
N LEU A 249 8.07 -0.83 -6.32
CA LEU A 249 8.00 -1.10 -7.77
C LEU A 249 9.33 -0.84 -8.46
N LEU A 250 9.94 0.31 -8.17
CA LEU A 250 11.22 0.73 -8.74
C LEU A 250 12.38 -0.17 -8.31
N GLY A 251 12.34 -0.68 -7.08
CA GLY A 251 13.35 -1.62 -6.56
C GLY A 251 13.33 -2.95 -7.31
N ILE A 252 12.14 -3.54 -7.46
CA ILE A 252 11.97 -4.85 -8.12
C ILE A 252 12.21 -4.73 -9.63
N HIS A 253 11.76 -3.64 -10.26
CA HIS A 253 11.97 -3.41 -11.70
C HIS A 253 13.46 -3.34 -12.05
N ARG A 254 14.27 -2.58 -11.28
CA ARG A 254 15.72 -2.50 -11.52
C ARG A 254 16.39 -3.87 -11.41
N ARG A 255 15.98 -4.71 -10.46
CA ARG A 255 16.51 -6.08 -10.35
C ARG A 255 16.12 -7.00 -11.48
N LEU A 256 14.85 -6.98 -11.88
CA LEU A 256 14.42 -7.77 -13.03
C LEU A 256 15.17 -7.32 -14.30
N GLN A 257 15.45 -6.02 -14.45
CA GLN A 257 16.30 -5.53 -15.54
C GLN A 257 17.76 -5.97 -15.39
N GLU A 258 18.35 -5.93 -14.20
CA GLU A 258 19.72 -6.38 -13.95
C GLU A 258 19.88 -7.88 -14.20
N ALA A 259 18.97 -8.70 -13.68
CA ALA A 259 18.95 -10.15 -13.90
C ALA A 259 18.77 -10.48 -15.39
N ARG A 260 17.86 -9.79 -16.06
CA ARG A 260 17.68 -9.90 -17.52
C ARG A 260 18.95 -9.51 -18.27
N ARG A 261 19.65 -8.45 -17.87
CA ARG A 261 20.92 -8.02 -18.49
C ARG A 261 22.04 -9.03 -18.26
N GLN A 262 22.12 -9.64 -17.08
CA GLN A 262 23.12 -10.67 -16.78
C GLN A 262 22.89 -11.95 -17.60
N GLU A 263 21.66 -12.46 -17.63
CA GLU A 263 21.27 -13.60 -18.48
C GLU A 263 21.49 -13.30 -19.97
N LEU A 264 21.08 -12.12 -20.44
CA LEU A 264 21.36 -11.67 -21.81
C LEU A 264 22.85 -11.56 -22.10
N SER A 265 23.67 -11.11 -21.15
CA SER A 265 25.12 -10.94 -21.36
C SER A 265 25.85 -12.27 -21.54
N TRP A 266 25.30 -13.38 -21.03
CA TRP A 266 25.82 -14.72 -21.26
C TRP A 266 25.36 -15.28 -22.63
N ILE A 267 24.12 -14.98 -23.03
CA ILE A 267 23.54 -15.48 -24.28
C ILE A 267 24.05 -14.71 -25.50
N THR A 268 24.22 -13.39 -25.39
CA THR A 268 24.64 -12.51 -26.50
C THR A 268 25.93 -12.99 -27.16
N PRO A 269 27.06 -13.22 -26.47
CA PRO A 269 28.30 -13.67 -27.12
C PRO A 269 28.18 -15.07 -27.73
N ARG A 270 27.39 -15.99 -27.14
CA ARG A 270 27.11 -17.32 -27.72
C ARG A 270 26.29 -17.21 -29.00
N TYR A 271 25.30 -16.33 -29.00
CA TYR A 271 24.46 -16.01 -30.15
C TYR A 271 25.26 -15.37 -31.28
N THR A 272 26.09 -14.36 -30.97
CA THR A 272 26.94 -13.71 -31.98
C THR A 272 27.94 -14.69 -32.57
N ASN A 273 28.51 -15.61 -31.77
CA ASN A 273 29.43 -16.64 -32.27
C ASN A 273 28.72 -17.63 -33.22
N LEU A 274 27.50 -18.06 -32.90
CA LEU A 274 26.70 -18.93 -33.77
C LEU A 274 26.32 -18.24 -35.09
N VAL A 275 25.85 -16.99 -35.04
CA VAL A 275 25.51 -16.20 -36.23
C VAL A 275 26.73 -15.91 -37.09
N GLN A 276 27.88 -15.63 -36.46
CA GLN A 276 29.15 -15.41 -37.17
C GLN A 276 29.61 -16.69 -37.89
N ARG A 277 29.57 -17.85 -37.22
CA ARG A 277 29.90 -19.14 -37.87
C ARG A 277 28.98 -19.47 -39.05
N LEU A 278 27.70 -19.15 -38.92
CA LEU A 278 26.70 -19.28 -39.99
C LEU A 278 27.01 -18.36 -41.17
N LYS A 279 27.34 -17.10 -40.88
CA LYS A 279 27.70 -16.10 -41.91
C LYS A 279 28.99 -16.47 -42.63
N ASP A 280 30.02 -16.89 -41.90
CA ASP A 280 31.31 -17.29 -42.48
C ASP A 280 31.13 -18.52 -43.40
N ARG A 281 30.30 -19.50 -43.01
CA ARG A 281 29.98 -20.66 -43.86
C ARG A 281 29.13 -20.32 -45.09
N MET A 282 28.20 -19.37 -44.99
CA MET A 282 27.46 -18.88 -46.16
C MET A 282 28.34 -18.07 -47.11
N THR A 283 29.31 -17.31 -46.60
CA THR A 283 30.20 -16.47 -47.42
C THR A 283 31.29 -17.30 -48.11
N HIS A 284 31.63 -18.48 -47.58
CA HIS A 284 32.57 -19.42 -48.19
C HIS A 284 31.91 -20.51 -49.05
N SER A 285 30.58 -20.59 -49.12
CA SER A 285 29.86 -21.62 -49.86
C SER A 285 29.50 -21.16 -51.28
N ASP A 286 30.53 -20.99 -52.11
CA ASP A 286 30.37 -20.57 -53.51
C ASP A 286 30.34 -21.75 -54.51
N GLN A 287 30.30 -23.02 -54.08
CA GLN A 287 30.16 -24.12 -55.03
C GLN A 287 29.63 -25.44 -54.43
N SER A 288 28.64 -25.99 -55.13
CA SER A 288 28.00 -27.33 -55.07
C SER A 288 26.88 -27.62 -54.05
N GLU A 289 25.66 -27.66 -54.61
CA GLU A 289 24.58 -28.63 -54.38
C GLU A 289 24.43 -29.27 -52.98
N ASN A 290 23.43 -28.82 -52.21
CA ASN A 290 22.57 -29.71 -51.41
C ASN A 290 21.35 -28.94 -50.86
N ALA A 291 20.16 -29.21 -51.42
CA ALA A 291 18.89 -28.61 -50.96
C ALA A 291 18.58 -28.95 -49.48
N ASN A 292 19.01 -30.12 -49.00
CA ASN A 292 18.90 -30.55 -47.61
C ASN A 292 19.66 -29.64 -46.62
N GLU A 293 20.76 -29.02 -47.06
CA GLU A 293 21.57 -28.15 -46.19
C GLU A 293 20.94 -26.76 -46.05
N LYS A 294 20.26 -26.29 -47.09
CA LYS A 294 19.44 -25.06 -47.05
C LYS A 294 18.23 -25.22 -46.12
N ASP A 295 17.59 -26.39 -46.11
CA ASP A 295 16.50 -26.70 -45.17
C ASP A 295 16.99 -26.82 -43.72
N ALA A 296 18.18 -27.38 -43.49
CA ALA A 296 18.81 -27.41 -42.17
C ALA A 296 19.12 -25.99 -41.64
N LEU A 297 19.59 -25.09 -42.51
CA LEU A 297 19.85 -23.68 -42.20
C LEU A 297 18.57 -22.88 -41.94
N ALA A 298 17.51 -23.11 -42.73
CA ALA A 298 16.19 -22.51 -42.48
C ALA A 298 15.61 -22.95 -41.13
N SER A 299 15.80 -24.23 -40.78
CA SER A 299 15.50 -24.78 -39.45
C SER A 299 16.30 -24.06 -38.35
N GLU A 300 17.61 -23.86 -38.54
CA GLU A 300 18.48 -23.21 -37.55
C GLU A 300 18.13 -21.71 -37.36
N ILE A 301 17.78 -21.00 -38.44
CA ILE A 301 17.28 -19.62 -38.38
C ILE A 301 15.91 -19.55 -37.68
N SER A 302 15.06 -20.57 -37.86
CA SER A 302 13.77 -20.64 -37.17
C SER A 302 13.95 -20.84 -35.66
N ILE A 303 14.92 -21.66 -35.24
CA ILE A 303 15.30 -21.88 -33.85
C ILE A 303 15.86 -20.58 -33.26
N VAL A 304 16.68 -19.84 -34.01
CA VAL A 304 17.21 -18.52 -33.62
C VAL A 304 16.10 -17.49 -33.42
N ARG A 305 15.13 -17.40 -34.35
CA ARG A 305 13.96 -16.52 -34.19
C ARG A 305 13.08 -16.92 -33.01
N GLN A 306 12.97 -18.22 -32.74
CA GLN A 306 12.22 -18.74 -31.61
C GLN A 306 12.90 -18.39 -30.28
N ILE A 307 14.23 -18.44 -30.22
CA ILE A 307 15.04 -17.98 -29.08
C ILE A 307 14.91 -16.45 -28.90
N GLU A 308 14.96 -15.67 -29.98
CA GLU A 308 14.76 -14.21 -29.94
C GLU A 308 13.34 -13.84 -29.44
N SER A 309 12.33 -14.60 -29.88
CA SER A 309 10.95 -14.46 -29.43
C SER A 309 10.77 -14.84 -27.96
N ASP A 310 11.42 -15.90 -27.49
CA ASP A 310 11.40 -16.32 -26.08
C ASP A 310 12.14 -15.34 -25.17
N ILE A 311 13.17 -14.66 -25.68
CA ILE A 311 13.86 -13.57 -24.98
C ILE A 311 12.98 -12.32 -24.86
N HIS A 312 12.22 -11.99 -25.91
CA HIS A 312 11.26 -10.88 -25.87
C HIS A 312 10.06 -11.17 -24.94
N ARG A 313 9.80 -12.43 -24.62
CA ARG A 313 8.75 -12.88 -23.68
C ARG A 313 9.12 -12.75 -22.20
N ILE A 314 10.36 -12.42 -21.85
CA ILE A 314 10.75 -12.15 -20.46
C ILE A 314 9.94 -10.94 -19.97
N GLN A 315 9.23 -11.01 -18.84
CA GLN A 315 8.50 -9.84 -18.33
C GLN A 315 9.49 -8.77 -17.86
N THR A 316 9.40 -7.54 -18.40
CA THR A 316 10.20 -6.38 -17.95
C THR A 316 9.70 -5.78 -16.64
N TRP A 317 8.45 -6.08 -16.28
CA TRP A 317 7.80 -5.61 -15.08
C TRP A 317 7.23 -6.80 -14.30
N PRO A 318 7.32 -6.78 -12.96
CA PRO A 318 6.74 -7.82 -12.10
C PRO A 318 5.19 -7.83 -12.12
N PHE A 319 4.57 -6.90 -12.86
CA PHE A 319 3.13 -6.69 -12.91
C PHE A 319 2.66 -6.37 -14.32
N ASP A 320 1.48 -6.86 -14.67
CA ASP A 320 0.79 -6.47 -15.89
C ASP A 320 0.25 -5.04 -15.75
N LEU A 321 0.40 -4.23 -16.80
CA LEU A 321 -0.11 -2.85 -16.90
C LEU A 321 -1.59 -2.75 -16.48
N GLY A 322 -2.39 -3.78 -16.74
CA GLY A 322 -3.80 -3.87 -16.35
C GLY A 322 -4.07 -3.83 -14.84
N VAL A 323 -3.12 -4.28 -14.01
CA VAL A 323 -3.31 -4.24 -12.55
C VAL A 323 -2.99 -2.85 -12.00
N ILE A 324 -2.02 -2.15 -12.59
CA ILE A 324 -1.69 -0.75 -12.25
C ILE A 324 -2.86 0.15 -12.63
N THR A 325 -3.42 -0.02 -13.84
CA THR A 325 -4.59 0.75 -14.28
C THR A 325 -5.80 0.47 -13.39
N ARG A 326 -6.08 -0.80 -13.05
CA ARG A 326 -7.18 -1.16 -12.13
C ARG A 326 -7.01 -0.52 -10.74
N LEU A 327 -5.81 -0.52 -10.17
CA LEU A 327 -5.53 0.15 -8.89
C LEU A 327 -5.68 1.66 -8.99
N ALA A 328 -5.18 2.28 -10.07
CA ALA A 328 -5.35 3.71 -10.32
C ALA A 328 -6.83 4.08 -10.47
N THR A 329 -7.61 3.29 -11.20
CA THR A 329 -9.06 3.48 -11.32
C THR A 329 -9.74 3.36 -9.96
N VAL A 330 -9.46 2.32 -9.17
CA VAL A 330 -10.08 2.16 -7.85
C VAL A 330 -9.74 3.31 -6.90
N LEU A 331 -8.54 3.90 -7.01
CA LEU A 331 -8.10 5.00 -6.16
C LEU A 331 -8.69 6.36 -6.58
N VAL A 332 -8.82 6.60 -7.89
CA VAL A 332 -9.25 7.89 -8.46
C VAL A 332 -10.76 7.94 -8.68
N LEU A 333 -11.41 6.82 -8.99
CA LEU A 333 -12.83 6.79 -9.37
C LEU A 333 -13.75 7.23 -8.21
N PRO A 334 -13.60 6.76 -6.96
CA PRO A 334 -14.47 7.19 -5.86
C PRO A 334 -14.46 8.71 -5.59
N PRO A 335 -13.31 9.41 -5.48
CA PRO A 335 -13.33 10.86 -5.32
C PRO A 335 -13.88 11.59 -6.55
N VAL A 336 -13.59 11.13 -7.77
CA VAL A 336 -14.16 11.72 -8.98
C VAL A 336 -15.68 11.56 -9.00
N LEU A 337 -16.20 10.39 -8.68
CA LEU A 337 -17.65 10.16 -8.58
C LEU A 337 -18.29 11.02 -7.49
N GLY A 338 -17.63 11.20 -6.34
CA GLY A 338 -18.12 12.09 -5.28
C GLY A 338 -18.23 13.55 -5.75
N VAL A 339 -17.22 14.04 -6.47
CA VAL A 339 -17.23 15.40 -7.05
C VAL A 339 -18.28 15.52 -8.16
N VAL A 340 -18.39 14.54 -9.05
CA VAL A 340 -19.39 14.53 -10.13
C VAL A 340 -20.81 14.49 -9.57
N ALA A 341 -21.07 13.63 -8.56
CA ALA A 341 -22.34 13.59 -7.86
C ALA A 341 -22.68 14.95 -7.27
N ARG A 342 -21.71 15.64 -6.65
CA ARG A 342 -21.90 17.00 -6.13
C ARG A 342 -22.22 18.01 -7.23
N ILE A 343 -21.51 17.99 -8.35
CA ILE A 343 -21.78 18.88 -9.49
C ILE A 343 -23.20 18.63 -10.02
N MET A 344 -23.60 17.37 -10.20
CA MET A 344 -24.96 17.02 -10.61
C MET A 344 -26.00 17.56 -9.64
N ILE A 345 -25.83 17.33 -8.33
CA ILE A 345 -26.76 17.83 -7.30
C ILE A 345 -26.85 19.36 -7.35
N LEU A 346 -25.71 20.07 -7.44
CA LEU A 346 -25.70 21.54 -7.51
C LEU A 346 -26.40 22.08 -8.76
N ILE A 347 -26.28 21.40 -9.90
CA ILE A 347 -27.00 21.74 -11.12
C ILE A 347 -28.50 21.49 -10.95
N PHE A 348 -28.88 20.35 -10.36
CA PHE A 348 -30.27 19.94 -10.21
C PHE A 348 -31.03 20.75 -9.14
N LEU A 349 -30.34 21.28 -8.12
CA LEU A 349 -30.93 22.16 -7.10
C LEU A 349 -30.93 23.66 -7.47
N ARG A 350 -30.25 24.05 -8.55
CA ARG A 350 -30.25 25.43 -9.08
C ARG A 350 -31.30 25.67 -10.19
N ILE A 351 -32.00 24.62 -10.61
CA ILE A 351 -33.21 24.67 -11.42
C ILE A 351 -34.37 24.39 -10.47
#